data_AF-A0AAV7QB31-F1
#
_entry.id   AF-A0AAV7QB31-F1
#
_cell.length_a   1.000
_cell.length_b   1.000
_cell.length_c   1.000
_cell.angle_alpha   90.00
_cell.angle_beta   90.00
_cell.angle_gamma   90.00
#
_symmetry.space_group_name_H-M   'P 1'
#
loop_
_entity.id
_entity.type
_entity.pdbx_description
1 polymer ?
#
loop_
_entity_poly.entity_id
_entity_poly.type
_entity_poly.pdbx_seq_one_letter_code
_entity_poly.pdbx_strand_id
1 'polypeptide(L)'
;MWYMAENWATATSRPIEWEALKVILWGHCTNAVVGVQADVHRELTTLEQSLGKLEADSRTTPVGWHAITNARERHAQLITQLRCYDFRTYQPKFHSEGETSGHLLSWLLHGAHHIGPIIILCQTPTHMVTSQLDIHATFTSYYKSQYDPPPIDKTDATQAFLSDMVFPTVDQLAREEQQLSLSEQELMASIGGSAMGKTPGLDVLPA
;
A
#
# COMPACT_ATOMS: atom_id res chain seq x y z
N MET A 1 -33.04 -4.32 -3.49
CA MET A 1 -31.68 -4.37 -2.90
C MET A 1 -30.73 -4.65 -4.06
N TRP A 2 -29.98 -3.64 -4.48
CA TRP A 2 -29.14 -3.69 -5.68
C TRP A 2 -27.75 -4.17 -5.27
N TYR A 3 -27.28 -5.26 -5.88
CA TYR A 3 -25.92 -5.75 -5.68
C TYR A 3 -25.12 -5.53 -6.96
N MET A 4 -23.94 -4.92 -6.84
CA MET A 4 -22.93 -4.89 -7.90
C MET A 4 -22.37 -6.31 -8.05
N ALA A 5 -22.96 -7.09 -8.95
CA ALA A 5 -22.45 -8.42 -9.29
C ALA A 5 -21.30 -8.28 -10.30
N GLU A 6 -20.08 -8.38 -9.76
CA GLU A 6 -18.93 -9.09 -10.35
C GLU A 6 -18.48 -8.69 -11.77
N ASN A 7 -17.37 -7.94 -11.81
CA ASN A 7 -16.39 -8.05 -12.89
C ASN A 7 -16.02 -9.55 -13.01
N TRP A 8 -16.29 -10.19 -14.13
CA TRP A 8 -15.99 -11.62 -14.29
C TRP A 8 -14.49 -11.87 -14.07
N ALA A 9 -14.17 -12.74 -13.11
CA ALA A 9 -12.80 -13.08 -12.71
C ALA A 9 -11.95 -13.77 -13.81
N THR A 10 -12.53 -14.04 -14.98
CA THR A 10 -11.91 -14.80 -16.08
C THR A 10 -11.54 -13.97 -17.30
N ALA A 11 -11.93 -12.69 -17.39
CA ALA A 11 -11.50 -11.82 -18.48
C ALA A 11 -10.17 -11.16 -18.12
N THR A 12 -9.05 -11.70 -18.62
CA THR A 12 -7.76 -11.01 -18.52
C THR A 12 -7.83 -9.69 -19.26
N SER A 13 -7.69 -8.58 -18.53
CA SER A 13 -7.54 -7.28 -19.16
C SER A 13 -6.12 -7.15 -19.73
N ARG A 14 -5.96 -6.49 -20.88
CA ARG A 14 -4.63 -6.25 -21.50
C ARG A 14 -3.57 -5.70 -20.52
N PRO A 15 -3.91 -4.84 -19.54
CA PRO A 15 -2.97 -4.43 -18.51
C PRO A 15 -2.46 -5.59 -17.64
N ILE A 16 -3.33 -6.52 -17.23
CA ILE A 16 -2.96 -7.70 -16.42
C ILE A 16 -2.04 -8.62 -17.22
N GLU A 17 -2.33 -8.84 -18.51
CA GLU A 17 -1.49 -9.64 -19.40
C GLU A 17 -0.09 -9.02 -19.56
N TRP A 18 -0.01 -7.69 -19.64
CA TRP A 18 1.26 -6.96 -19.70
C TRP A 18 2.06 -7.08 -18.40
N GLU A 19 1.42 -6.94 -17.24
CA GLU A 19 2.09 -7.14 -15.94
C GLU A 19 2.60 -8.58 -15.79
N ALA A 20 1.79 -9.58 -16.16
CA ALA A 20 2.20 -10.98 -16.13
C ALA A 20 3.39 -11.26 -17.06
N LEU A 21 3.39 -10.70 -18.28
CA LEU A 21 4.51 -10.83 -19.22
C LEU A 21 5.80 -10.22 -18.67
N LYS A 22 5.73 -9.05 -18.03
CA LYS A 22 6.89 -8.42 -17.40
C LYS A 22 7.50 -9.30 -16.31
N VAL A 23 6.67 -9.92 -15.46
CA VAL A 23 7.14 -10.83 -14.40
C VAL A 23 7.84 -12.04 -14.99
N ILE A 24 7.29 -12.65 -16.04
CA ILE A 24 7.90 -13.80 -16.72
C ILE A 24 9.26 -13.42 -17.33
N LEU A 25 9.31 -12.31 -18.07
CA LEU A 25 10.56 -11.82 -18.67
C LEU A 25 11.62 -11.52 -17.60
N TRP A 26 11.20 -10.88 -16.49
CA TRP A 26 12.10 -10.60 -15.38
C TRP A 26 12.61 -11.88 -14.71
N GLY A 27 11.75 -12.90 -14.55
CA GLY A 27 12.12 -14.21 -14.05
C GLY A 27 13.19 -14.88 -14.93
N HIS A 28 13.05 -14.84 -16.26
CA HIS A 28 14.07 -15.37 -17.17
C HIS A 28 15.40 -14.61 -17.07
N CYS A 29 15.36 -13.27 -17.03
CA CYS A 29 16.57 -12.46 -16.86
C CYS A 29 17.26 -12.76 -15.52
N THR A 30 16.49 -12.88 -14.44
CA THR A 30 17.03 -13.17 -13.10
C THR A 30 17.66 -14.55 -13.05
N ASN A 31 17.00 -15.58 -13.60
CA ASN A 31 17.54 -16.93 -13.65
C ASN A 31 18.86 -17.01 -14.44
N ALA A 32 18.98 -16.27 -15.55
CA ALA A 32 20.21 -16.19 -16.32
C ALA A 32 21.36 -15.54 -15.51
N VAL A 33 21.06 -14.48 -14.75
CA VAL A 33 22.06 -13.79 -13.92
C VAL A 33 22.50 -14.64 -12.72
N VAL A 34 21.56 -15.36 -12.09
CA VAL A 34 21.86 -16.23 -10.93
C VAL A 34 22.86 -17.33 -11.31
N GLY A 35 22.72 -17.95 -12.49
CA GLY A 35 23.67 -18.94 -12.98
C GLY A 35 25.08 -18.38 -13.13
N VAL A 36 25.21 -17.21 -13.75
CA VAL A 36 26.50 -16.53 -13.93
C VAL A 36 27.12 -16.10 -12.59
N GLN A 37 26.31 -15.62 -11.65
CA GLN A 37 26.79 -15.27 -10.30
C GLN A 37 27.32 -16.50 -9.55
N ALA A 38 26.66 -17.64 -9.66
CA ALA A 38 27.10 -18.89 -9.04
C ALA A 38 28.46 -19.36 -9.61
N ASP A 39 28.64 -19.25 -10.93
CA ASP A 39 29.91 -19.59 -11.58
C ASP A 39 31.05 -18.64 -11.16
N VAL A 40 30.79 -17.33 -11.11
CA VAL A 40 31.76 -16.33 -10.63
C VAL A 40 32.12 -16.58 -9.16
N HIS A 41 31.16 -16.93 -8.31
CA HIS A 41 31.41 -17.24 -6.90
C HIS A 41 32.25 -18.50 -6.72
N ARG A 42 32.01 -19.52 -7.55
CA ARG A 42 32.84 -20.73 -7.60
C ARG A 42 34.26 -20.41 -8.02
N GLU A 43 34.44 -19.61 -9.09
CA GLU A 43 35.76 -19.17 -9.55
C GLU A 43 36.50 -18.42 -8.43
N LEU A 44 35.83 -17.50 -7.75
CA LEU A 44 36.38 -16.70 -6.65
C LEU A 44 36.84 -17.59 -5.48
N THR A 45 36.04 -18.58 -5.10
CA THR A 45 36.40 -19.55 -4.05
C THR A 45 37.64 -20.36 -4.44
N THR A 46 37.71 -20.83 -5.69
CA THR A 46 38.88 -21.58 -6.17
C THR A 46 40.14 -20.71 -6.23
N LEU A 47 39.97 -19.45 -6.63
CA LEU A 47 41.05 -18.47 -6.69
C LEU A 47 41.60 -18.18 -5.30
N GLU A 48 40.75 -17.94 -4.30
CA GLU A 48 41.15 -17.72 -2.91
C GLU A 48 41.92 -18.91 -2.31
N GLN A 49 41.46 -20.13 -2.58
CA GLN A 49 42.18 -21.34 -2.19
C GLN A 49 43.56 -21.45 -2.86
N SER A 50 43.66 -21.06 -4.13
CA SER A 50 44.94 -21.04 -4.85
C SER A 50 45.87 -19.95 -4.34
N LEU A 51 45.33 -18.78 -3.99
CA LEU A 51 46.05 -17.64 -3.46
C LEU A 51 46.61 -17.96 -2.06
N GLY A 52 45.83 -18.62 -1.21
CA GLY A 52 46.30 -19.08 0.10
C GLY A 52 47.45 -20.09 0.01
N LYS A 53 47.45 -20.98 -0.99
CA LYS A 53 48.56 -21.91 -1.25
C LYS A 53 49.78 -21.18 -1.80
N LEU A 54 49.59 -20.30 -2.78
CA LEU A 54 50.68 -19.49 -3.36
C LEU A 54 51.33 -18.58 -2.33
N GLU A 55 50.56 -17.95 -1.44
CA GLU A 55 51.10 -17.11 -0.37
C GLU A 55 51.86 -17.90 0.70
N ALA A 56 51.52 -19.17 0.90
CA ALA A 56 52.28 -20.08 1.76
C ALA A 56 53.61 -20.51 1.13
N ASP A 57 53.60 -20.81 -0.18
CA ASP A 57 54.75 -21.40 -0.88
C ASP A 57 55.76 -20.37 -1.43
N SER A 58 55.33 -19.13 -1.71
CA SER A 58 56.03 -18.26 -2.68
C SER A 58 56.59 -16.93 -2.14
N ARG A 59 56.61 -16.70 -0.81
CA ARG A 59 57.06 -15.41 -0.23
C ARG A 59 58.50 -15.00 -0.57
N THR A 60 59.32 -15.94 -1.01
CA THR A 60 60.78 -15.76 -1.19
C THR A 60 61.25 -15.67 -2.65
N THR A 61 60.37 -15.85 -3.65
CA THR A 61 60.79 -15.78 -5.07
C THR A 61 60.08 -14.68 -5.85
N PRO A 62 60.79 -13.94 -6.73
CA PRO A 62 60.20 -12.86 -7.55
C PRO A 62 59.15 -13.38 -8.55
N VAL A 63 59.24 -14.65 -8.97
CA VAL A 63 58.22 -15.31 -9.82
C VAL A 63 56.92 -15.54 -9.04
N GLY A 64 57.03 -15.90 -7.76
CA GLY A 64 55.90 -16.04 -6.84
C GLY A 64 55.13 -14.73 -6.66
N TRP A 65 55.85 -13.61 -6.53
CA TRP A 65 55.25 -12.28 -6.42
C TRP A 65 54.44 -11.88 -7.64
N HIS A 66 54.92 -12.16 -8.86
CA HIS A 66 54.14 -11.90 -10.07
C HIS A 66 52.86 -12.75 -10.13
N ALA A 67 52.94 -14.04 -9.78
CA ALA A 67 51.77 -14.91 -9.76
C ALA A 67 50.73 -14.46 -8.73
N ILE A 68 51.16 -14.03 -7.54
CA ILE A 68 50.28 -13.47 -6.50
C ILE A 68 49.61 -12.17 -6.99
N THR A 69 50.37 -11.30 -7.66
CA THR A 69 49.85 -10.02 -8.16
C THR A 69 48.77 -10.24 -9.23
N ASN A 70 49.03 -11.13 -10.20
CA ASN A 70 48.05 -11.51 -11.22
C ASN A 70 46.79 -12.15 -10.62
N ALA A 71 46.96 -13.02 -9.61
CA ALA A 71 45.83 -13.63 -8.91
C ALA A 71 44.98 -12.59 -8.15
N ARG A 72 45.61 -11.59 -7.51
CA ARG A 72 44.90 -10.49 -6.84
C ARG A 72 44.17 -9.57 -7.82
N GLU A 73 44.76 -9.30 -8.98
CA GLU A 73 44.10 -8.54 -10.03
C GLU A 73 42.86 -9.28 -10.54
N ARG A 74 42.97 -10.60 -10.76
CA ARG A 74 41.83 -11.44 -11.15
C ARG A 74 40.74 -11.45 -10.07
N HIS A 75 41.13 -11.52 -8.80
CA HIS A 75 40.19 -11.44 -7.66
C HIS A 75 39.42 -10.11 -7.66
N ALA A 76 40.11 -8.99 -7.83
CA ALA A 76 39.49 -7.66 -7.91
C ALA A 76 38.51 -7.54 -9.09
N GLN A 77 38.85 -8.10 -10.24
CA GLN A 77 37.97 -8.15 -11.42
C GLN A 77 36.69 -8.94 -11.14
N LEU A 78 36.79 -10.13 -10.53
CA LEU A 78 35.62 -10.96 -10.20
C LEU A 78 34.71 -10.28 -9.17
N ILE A 79 35.27 -9.62 -8.16
CA ILE A 79 34.50 -8.82 -7.20
C ILE A 79 33.77 -7.68 -7.91
N THR A 80 34.45 -6.98 -8.81
CA THR A 80 33.83 -5.87 -9.56
C THR A 80 32.69 -6.38 -10.44
N GLN A 81 32.84 -7.54 -11.08
CA GLN A 81 31.77 -8.17 -11.85
C GLN A 81 30.55 -8.50 -10.98
N LEU A 82 30.75 -9.11 -9.81
CA LEU A 82 29.67 -9.36 -8.83
C LEU A 82 28.94 -8.06 -8.45
N ARG A 83 29.69 -7.01 -8.10
CA ARG A 83 29.13 -5.70 -7.75
C ARG A 83 28.36 -5.05 -8.91
N CYS A 84 28.82 -5.22 -10.14
CA CYS A 84 28.09 -4.75 -11.32
C CYS A 84 26.76 -5.49 -11.51
N TYR A 85 26.70 -6.80 -11.25
CA TYR A 85 25.44 -7.56 -11.29
C TYR A 85 24.48 -7.11 -10.18
N ASP A 86 24.98 -6.92 -8.97
CA ASP A 86 24.19 -6.40 -7.84
C ASP A 86 23.61 -5.03 -8.18
N PHE A 87 24.43 -4.12 -8.70
CA PHE A 87 23.99 -2.78 -9.10
C PHE A 87 22.91 -2.81 -10.21
N ARG A 88 23.10 -3.65 -11.23
CA ARG A 88 22.15 -3.81 -12.34
C ARG A 88 20.84 -4.48 -11.93
N THR A 89 20.84 -5.30 -10.87
CA THR A 89 19.62 -5.89 -10.31
C THR A 89 18.94 -4.98 -9.27
N TYR A 90 19.70 -4.12 -8.58
CA TYR A 90 19.18 -3.13 -7.63
C TYR A 90 18.52 -1.92 -8.29
N GLN A 91 19.07 -1.40 -9.41
CA GLN A 91 18.49 -0.25 -10.11
C GLN A 91 17.03 -0.48 -10.58
N PRO A 92 16.70 -1.63 -11.20
CA PRO A 92 15.33 -1.95 -11.54
C PRO A 92 14.45 -2.06 -10.30
N LYS A 93 14.91 -2.67 -9.20
CA LYS A 93 14.14 -2.72 -7.95
C LYS A 93 13.81 -1.33 -7.42
N PHE A 94 14.72 -0.37 -7.50
CA PHE A 94 14.43 1.02 -7.11
C PHE A 94 13.41 1.71 -8.04
N HIS A 95 13.35 1.31 -9.32
CA HIS A 95 12.42 1.86 -10.31
C HIS A 95 11.10 1.07 -10.45
N SER A 96 11.06 -0.21 -10.08
CA SER A 96 9.89 -1.09 -10.09
C SER A 96 9.24 -1.21 -8.72
N GLU A 97 10.03 -1.06 -7.65
CA GLU A 97 9.67 -0.96 -6.23
C GLU A 97 10.18 0.38 -5.67
N GLY A 98 9.89 1.49 -6.35
CA GLY A 98 9.72 2.71 -5.57
C GLY A 98 8.72 2.37 -4.46
N GLU A 99 8.93 2.83 -3.23
CA GLU A 99 8.02 2.63 -2.09
C GLU A 99 6.55 2.97 -2.44
N THR A 100 6.38 3.68 -3.56
CA THR A 100 5.15 4.08 -4.20
C THR A 100 4.65 3.21 -5.36
N SER A 101 5.39 2.42 -6.14
CA SER A 101 4.84 1.87 -7.42
C SER A 101 3.81 0.76 -7.23
N GLY A 102 4.01 -0.19 -6.31
CA GLY A 102 3.02 -1.21 -5.97
C GLY A 102 1.81 -0.60 -5.24
N HIS A 103 2.06 0.36 -4.36
CA HIS A 103 1.01 1.08 -3.64
C HIS A 103 0.24 2.06 -4.56
N LEU A 104 0.89 2.66 -5.55
CA LEU A 104 0.34 3.59 -6.53
C LEU A 104 -0.37 2.82 -7.64
N LEU A 105 0.13 1.65 -8.06
CA LEU A 105 -0.62 0.75 -8.94
C LEU A 105 -1.84 0.20 -8.23
N SER A 106 -1.71 -0.23 -6.96
CA SER A 106 -2.86 -0.64 -6.14
C SER A 106 -3.85 0.52 -5.96
N TRP A 107 -3.36 1.72 -5.65
CA TRP A 107 -4.18 2.93 -5.51
C TRP A 107 -4.82 3.38 -6.84
N LEU A 108 -4.10 3.28 -7.96
CA LEU A 108 -4.62 3.57 -9.31
C LEU A 108 -5.59 2.48 -9.78
N LEU A 109 -5.38 1.21 -9.43
CA LEU A 109 -6.32 0.11 -9.72
C LEU A 109 -7.58 0.25 -8.88
N HIS A 110 -7.45 0.59 -7.59
CA HIS A 110 -8.58 0.92 -6.74
C HIS A 110 -9.31 2.16 -7.27
N GLY A 111 -8.59 3.22 -7.64
CA GLY A 111 -9.16 4.40 -8.29
C GLY A 111 -9.87 4.08 -9.62
N ALA A 112 -9.26 3.29 -10.49
CA ALA A 112 -9.82 2.90 -11.78
C ALA A 112 -11.04 1.96 -11.64
N HIS A 113 -11.08 1.10 -10.62
CA HIS A 113 -12.26 0.31 -10.30
C HIS A 113 -13.43 1.15 -9.79
N HIS A 114 -13.15 2.27 -9.13
CA HIS A 114 -14.18 3.21 -8.66
C HIS A 114 -14.57 4.27 -9.71
N ILE A 115 -13.71 4.55 -10.71
CA ILE A 115 -13.91 5.62 -11.72
C ILE A 115 -14.30 5.06 -13.10
N GLY A 116 -14.23 3.74 -13.30
CA GLY A 116 -14.63 3.10 -14.56
C GLY A 116 -16.08 3.41 -14.94
N PRO A 117 -16.38 3.72 -16.21
CA PRO A 117 -17.76 3.96 -16.64
C PRO A 117 -18.57 2.69 -16.41
N ILE A 118 -19.76 2.83 -15.82
CA ILE A 118 -20.68 1.70 -15.61
C ILE A 118 -21.17 1.24 -16.99
N ILE A 119 -20.69 0.07 -17.43
CA ILE A 119 -20.94 -0.45 -18.77
C ILE A 119 -22.28 -1.20 -18.82
N ILE A 120 -22.71 -1.80 -17.71
CA ILE A 120 -23.92 -2.61 -17.63
C ILE A 120 -24.61 -2.37 -16.29
N LEU A 121 -25.92 -2.15 -16.33
CA LEU A 121 -26.77 -2.02 -15.16
C LEU A 121 -27.88 -3.08 -15.19
N CYS A 122 -27.95 -3.93 -14.17
CA CYS A 122 -28.97 -4.96 -14.05
C CYS A 122 -30.13 -4.45 -13.19
N GLN A 123 -31.30 -4.20 -13.79
CA GLN A 123 -32.51 -3.78 -13.07
C GLN A 123 -33.21 -4.92 -12.35
N THR A 124 -33.23 -6.09 -12.97
CA THR A 124 -33.75 -7.36 -12.45
C THR A 124 -32.88 -8.48 -13.05
N PRO A 125 -32.87 -9.70 -12.50
CA PRO A 125 -32.04 -10.80 -13.02
C PRO A 125 -32.24 -11.11 -14.52
N THR A 126 -33.33 -10.66 -15.13
CA THR A 126 -33.65 -10.83 -16.55
C THR A 126 -33.54 -9.55 -17.39
N HIS A 127 -33.29 -8.38 -16.79
CA HIS A 127 -33.24 -7.10 -17.51
C HIS A 127 -31.90 -6.39 -17.30
N MET A 128 -31.05 -6.44 -18.33
CA MET A 128 -29.75 -5.80 -18.38
C MET A 128 -29.79 -4.59 -19.32
N VAL A 129 -29.33 -3.45 -18.84
CA VAL A 129 -29.24 -2.19 -19.59
C VAL A 129 -27.78 -1.92 -19.91
N THR A 130 -27.43 -1.89 -21.21
CA THR A 130 -26.06 -1.71 -21.72
C THR A 130 -25.84 -0.35 -22.39
N SER A 131 -26.91 0.40 -22.64
CA SER A 131 -26.89 1.72 -23.26
C SER A 131 -26.64 2.81 -22.20
N GLN A 132 -25.64 3.66 -22.43
CA GLN A 132 -25.21 4.69 -21.48
C GLN A 132 -26.32 5.70 -21.12
N LEU A 133 -27.17 6.04 -22.08
CA LEU A 133 -28.31 6.94 -21.87
C LEU A 133 -29.36 6.33 -20.93
N ASP A 134 -29.61 5.03 -21.09
CA ASP A 134 -30.61 4.29 -20.31
C ASP A 134 -30.09 3.97 -18.90
N ILE A 135 -28.78 3.74 -18.76
CA ILE A 135 -28.10 3.62 -17.46
C ILE A 135 -28.25 4.92 -16.68
N HIS A 136 -27.99 6.07 -17.31
CA HIS A 136 -28.12 7.38 -16.68
C HIS A 136 -29.59 7.68 -16.26
N ALA A 137 -30.55 7.40 -17.14
CA ALA A 137 -31.98 7.57 -16.82
C ALA A 137 -32.40 6.69 -15.64
N THR A 138 -31.92 5.44 -15.60
CA THR A 138 -32.19 4.51 -14.50
C THR A 138 -31.63 5.01 -13.17
N PHE A 139 -30.36 5.41 -13.13
CA PHE A 139 -29.75 5.97 -11.91
C PHE A 139 -30.50 7.20 -11.42
N THR A 140 -30.84 8.10 -12.35
CA THR A 140 -31.58 9.31 -12.03
C THR A 140 -32.94 8.97 -11.40
N SER A 141 -33.65 8.00 -11.95
CA SER A 141 -34.95 7.56 -11.41
C SER A 141 -34.81 6.90 -10.02
N TYR A 142 -33.77 6.10 -9.82
CA TYR A 142 -33.52 5.42 -8.55
C TYR A 142 -33.23 6.41 -7.43
N TYR A 143 -32.31 7.35 -7.64
CA TYR A 143 -31.97 8.33 -6.62
C TYR A 143 -33.11 9.31 -6.37
N LYS A 144 -33.89 9.69 -7.39
CA LYS A 144 -35.13 10.45 -7.19
C LYS A 144 -36.09 9.69 -6.27
N SER A 145 -36.29 8.39 -6.46
CA SER A 145 -37.16 7.61 -5.58
C SER A 145 -36.68 7.49 -4.12
N GLN A 146 -35.38 7.62 -3.88
CA GLN A 146 -34.80 7.55 -2.53
C GLN A 146 -34.86 8.90 -1.80
N TYR A 147 -34.73 10.00 -2.55
CA TYR A 147 -34.59 11.34 -2.00
C TYR A 147 -35.81 12.24 -2.22
N ASP A 148 -36.79 11.82 -3.02
CA ASP A 148 -38.09 12.48 -3.05
C ASP A 148 -38.80 12.17 -1.73
N PRO A 149 -38.94 13.16 -0.83
CA PRO A 149 -39.70 12.94 0.39
C PRO A 149 -41.15 12.61 -0.01
N PRO A 150 -41.82 11.69 0.69
CA PRO A 150 -43.26 11.55 0.50
C PRO A 150 -43.92 12.93 0.73
N PRO A 151 -44.97 13.27 -0.04
CA PRO A 151 -45.63 14.56 0.10
C PRO A 151 -45.96 14.83 1.57
N ILE A 152 -45.49 15.97 2.07
CA ILE A 152 -45.55 16.36 3.48
C ILE A 152 -46.99 16.75 3.80
N ASP A 153 -47.83 15.75 4.10
CA ASP A 153 -49.16 15.94 4.71
C ASP A 153 -49.19 15.37 6.14
N LYS A 154 -48.02 15.22 6.79
CA LYS A 154 -47.90 14.56 8.09
C LYS A 154 -47.30 15.46 9.19
N THR A 155 -47.70 16.73 9.25
CA THR A 155 -47.42 17.59 10.42
C THR A 155 -47.84 16.94 11.74
N ASP A 156 -48.91 16.14 11.73
CA ASP A 156 -49.41 15.47 12.93
C ASP A 156 -48.53 14.31 13.39
N ALA A 157 -47.87 13.59 12.48
CA ALA A 157 -47.06 12.42 12.83
C ALA A 157 -45.69 12.82 13.42
N THR A 158 -45.08 13.87 12.88
CA THR A 158 -43.84 14.44 13.46
C THR A 158 -44.12 15.08 14.81
N GLN A 159 -45.26 15.76 14.97
CA GLN A 159 -45.62 16.37 16.25
C GLN A 159 -45.94 15.31 17.32
N ALA A 160 -46.61 14.22 16.95
CA ALA A 160 -46.82 13.07 17.82
C ALA A 160 -45.50 12.40 18.25
N PHE A 161 -44.55 12.22 17.31
CA PHE A 161 -43.23 11.65 17.61
C PHE A 161 -42.39 12.54 18.54
N LEU A 162 -42.41 13.86 18.32
CA LEU A 162 -41.69 14.80 19.18
C LEU A 162 -42.32 14.91 20.57
N SER A 163 -43.64 14.74 20.70
CA SER A 163 -44.31 14.71 22.01
C SER A 163 -44.08 13.42 22.80
N ASP A 164 -43.69 12.33 22.13
CA ASP A 164 -43.41 11.04 22.77
C ASP A 164 -41.96 10.94 23.28
N MET A 165 -41.08 11.85 22.87
CA MET A 165 -39.71 11.90 23.37
C MET A 165 -39.64 12.62 24.73
N VAL A 166 -39.55 11.82 25.79
CA VAL A 166 -39.21 12.31 27.14
C VAL A 166 -37.71 12.52 27.23
N PHE A 167 -37.26 13.76 27.07
CA PHE A 167 -35.87 14.12 27.35
C PHE A 167 -35.64 14.13 28.87
N PRO A 168 -34.64 13.41 29.39
CA PRO A 168 -34.28 13.52 30.80
C PRO A 168 -33.77 14.93 31.07
N THR A 169 -34.58 15.74 31.74
CA THR A 169 -34.20 17.07 32.16
C THR A 169 -33.13 16.93 33.24
N VAL A 170 -31.91 17.41 32.95
CA VAL A 170 -30.83 17.46 33.95
C VAL A 170 -31.30 18.30 35.14
N ASP A 171 -31.20 17.73 36.33
CA ASP A 171 -31.62 18.38 37.58
C ASP A 171 -30.86 19.70 37.78
N GLN A 172 -31.52 20.70 38.36
CA GLN A 172 -31.00 22.08 38.39
C GLN A 172 -29.65 22.17 39.12
N LEU A 173 -29.45 21.31 40.12
CA LEU A 173 -28.18 21.16 40.86
C LEU A 173 -27.03 20.68 39.97
N ALA A 174 -27.27 19.71 39.09
CA ALA A 174 -26.25 19.21 38.16
C ALA A 174 -25.89 20.26 37.09
N ARG A 175 -26.82 21.15 36.75
CA ARG A 175 -26.56 22.29 35.86
C ARG A 175 -25.74 23.37 36.53
N GLU A 176 -25.99 23.62 37.82
CA GLU A 176 -25.19 24.54 38.63
C GLU A 176 -23.77 24.00 38.86
N GLU A 177 -23.60 22.68 39.08
CA GLU A 177 -22.28 22.04 39.16
C GLU A 177 -21.48 22.14 37.86
N GLN A 178 -22.13 22.03 36.70
CA GLN A 178 -21.48 22.20 35.39
C GLN A 178 -21.14 23.66 35.05
N GLN A 179 -21.73 24.62 35.76
CA GLN A 179 -21.46 26.06 35.59
C GLN A 179 -20.42 26.58 36.59
N LEU A 180 -19.94 25.75 37.53
CA LEU A 180 -18.86 26.12 38.43
C LEU A 180 -17.54 26.28 37.66
N SER A 181 -16.83 27.36 37.97
CA SER A 181 -15.49 27.60 37.46
C SER A 181 -14.53 26.52 37.95
N LEU A 182 -13.91 25.78 37.03
CA LEU A 182 -12.86 24.80 37.34
C LEU A 182 -11.72 25.46 38.13
N SER A 183 -11.36 24.87 39.26
CA SER A 183 -10.22 25.33 40.07
C SER A 183 -8.90 24.93 39.42
N GLU A 184 -7.88 25.78 39.55
CA GLU A 184 -6.51 25.49 39.06
C GLU A 184 -5.96 24.17 39.62
N GLN A 185 -6.36 23.81 40.84
CA GLN A 185 -5.97 22.55 41.47
C GLN A 185 -6.61 21.32 40.81
N GLU A 186 -7.86 21.44 40.33
CA GLU A 186 -8.55 20.36 39.62
C GLU A 186 -7.98 20.16 38.22
N LEU A 187 -7.60 21.24 37.55
CA LEU A 187 -6.89 21.20 36.27
C LEU A 187 -5.54 20.50 36.40
N MET A 188 -4.74 20.86 37.41
CA MET A 188 -3.44 20.23 37.64
C MET A 188 -3.57 18.76 38.03
N ALA A 189 -4.61 18.39 38.79
CA ALA A 189 -4.90 16.99 39.12
C ALA A 189 -5.34 16.17 37.89
N SER A 190 -6.14 16.75 36.99
CA SER A 190 -6.59 16.10 35.75
C SER A 190 -5.45 15.91 34.73
N ILE A 191 -4.57 16.91 34.62
CA ILE A 191 -3.36 16.85 33.79
C ILE A 191 -2.40 15.79 34.34
N GLY A 192 -2.14 15.78 35.65
CA GLY A 192 -1.26 14.80 36.29
C GLY A 192 -1.83 13.36 36.31
N GLY A 193 -3.15 13.21 36.29
CA GLY A 193 -3.83 11.90 36.26
C GLY A 193 -4.04 11.32 34.85
N SER A 194 -3.86 12.11 33.80
CA SER A 194 -3.93 11.63 32.42
C SER A 194 -2.68 10.84 32.10
N ALA A 195 -2.79 9.51 32.14
CA ALA A 195 -1.69 8.57 31.90
C ALA A 195 -0.82 8.98 30.70
N MET A 196 0.48 9.19 30.94
CA MET A 196 1.53 9.40 29.94
C MET A 196 1.38 8.35 28.83
N GLY A 197 0.96 8.78 27.64
CA GLY A 197 0.79 7.89 26.49
C GLY A 197 -0.29 8.28 25.49
N LYS A 198 -1.16 9.26 25.79
CA LYS A 198 -2.04 9.82 24.77
C LYS A 198 -1.27 10.85 23.93
N THR A 199 -1.39 10.72 22.62
CA THR A 199 -0.72 11.54 21.61
C THR A 199 -1.04 13.02 21.87
N PRO A 200 -0.04 13.91 21.94
CA PRO A 200 -0.29 15.34 22.07
C PRO A 200 -1.17 15.81 20.92
N GLY A 201 -2.19 16.61 21.23
CA GLY A 201 -2.98 17.30 20.23
C GLY A 201 -2.13 18.28 19.42
N LEU A 202 -2.70 18.81 18.33
CA LEU A 202 -2.00 19.71 17.40
C LEU A 202 -1.47 20.99 18.07
N ASP A 203 -2.01 21.35 19.24
CA ASP A 203 -1.51 22.41 20.11
C ASP A 203 -0.32 21.85 20.89
N VAL A 204 0.87 21.98 20.29
CA VAL A 204 2.17 21.49 20.78
C VAL A 204 2.46 22.03 22.19
N LEU A 205 1.96 21.34 23.22
CA LEU A 205 2.43 21.45 24.59
C LEU A 205 3.39 20.28 24.83
N PRO A 206 4.68 20.55 25.10
CA PRO A 206 5.61 19.49 25.45
C PRO A 206 5.17 18.86 26.77
N ALA A 207 5.23 17.53 26.80
CA ALA A 207 5.03 16.71 27.99
C ALA A 207 6.06 17.03 29.08
#